data_AF-A0A1F3B6E4-F1
#
_entry.id   AF-A0A1F3B6E4-F1
#
_cell.length_a   1.000
_cell.length_b   1.000
_cell.length_c   1.000
_cell.angle_alpha   90.00
_cell.angle_beta   90.00
_cell.angle_gamma   90.00
#
_symmetry.space_group_name_H-M   'P 1'
#
loop_
_entity.id
_entity.type
_entity.pdbx_description
1 polymer ?
#
loop_
_entity_poly.entity_id
_entity_poly.type
_entity_poly.pdbx_seq_one_letter_code
_entity_poly.pdbx_strand_id
1 'polypeptide(L)'
;MRRLLEWDVGLSPTLTSQEEGVGIVAKGTVGFRAHRVEQTAEGIPISYPCLSVFEVNEAGKIQHVRSYYDKLGIMHDIASKYPGVKGWFFRKMVNTLVAQGEKGLKR
;
A
#
# COMPACT_ATOMS: atom_id res chain seq x y z
N MET A 1 8.70 -9.66 -15.32
CA MET A 1 7.44 -9.47 -14.57
C MET A 1 7.06 -10.68 -13.73
N ARG A 2 6.87 -11.89 -14.30
CA ARG A 2 6.52 -13.10 -13.52
C ARG A 2 7.37 -13.32 -12.26
N ARG A 3 8.70 -13.32 -12.41
CA ARG A 3 9.66 -13.51 -11.31
C ARG A 3 9.57 -12.43 -10.21
N LEU A 4 9.10 -11.24 -10.57
CA LEU A 4 8.90 -10.12 -9.66
C LEU A 4 7.61 -10.29 -8.85
N LEU A 5 6.53 -10.74 -9.50
CA LEU A 5 5.29 -11.09 -8.82
C LEU A 5 5.46 -12.30 -7.89
N GLU A 6 6.25 -13.30 -8.31
CA GLU A 6 6.59 -14.46 -7.49
C GLU A 6 7.40 -14.06 -6.23
N TRP A 7 8.32 -13.10 -6.36
CA TRP A 7 9.05 -12.55 -5.21
C TRP A 7 8.14 -11.78 -4.25
N ASP A 8 7.25 -10.94 -4.78
CA ASP A 8 6.30 -10.13 -4.01
C ASP A 8 5.34 -11.01 -3.19
N VAL A 9 4.78 -12.06 -3.82
CA VAL A 9 3.96 -13.08 -3.15
C VAL A 9 4.75 -13.83 -2.07
N GLY A 10 6.04 -14.09 -2.31
CA GLY A 10 6.90 -14.78 -1.34
C GLY A 10 7.18 -13.99 -0.06
N LEU A 11 7.16 -12.65 -0.12
CA LEU A 11 7.39 -11.78 1.05
C LEU A 11 6.15 -11.59 1.94
N SER A 12 4.95 -11.80 1.40
CA SER A 12 3.72 -11.57 2.14
C SER A 12 2.65 -12.59 1.72
N PRO A 13 2.70 -13.81 2.28
CA PRO A 13 1.81 -14.91 1.88
C PRO A 13 0.32 -14.66 2.21
N THR A 14 0.01 -13.68 3.06
CA THR A 14 -1.35 -13.25 3.39
C THR A 14 -1.86 -12.11 2.52
N LEU A 15 -1.03 -11.61 1.60
CA LEU A 15 -1.33 -10.47 0.75
C LEU A 15 -1.90 -10.95 -0.58
N THR A 16 -3.12 -10.55 -0.88
CA THR A 16 -3.68 -10.65 -2.22
C THR A 16 -3.52 -9.30 -2.94
N SER A 17 -3.19 -9.36 -4.22
CA SER A 17 -2.89 -8.18 -5.02
C SER A 17 -3.58 -8.30 -6.37
N GLN A 18 -4.45 -7.35 -6.68
CA GLN A 18 -5.19 -7.30 -7.94
C GLN A 18 -4.74 -6.07 -8.72
N GLU A 19 -4.50 -6.21 -10.02
CA GLU A 19 -4.13 -5.05 -10.85
C GLU A 19 -5.28 -4.03 -10.89
N GLU A 20 -4.92 -2.74 -10.93
CA GLU A 20 -5.89 -1.66 -10.95
C GLU A 20 -5.42 -0.54 -11.88
N GLY A 21 -6.36 0.14 -12.56
CA GLY A 21 -6.05 1.27 -13.42
C GLY A 21 -5.19 0.87 -14.63
N VAL A 22 -4.01 1.49 -14.77
CA VAL A 22 -3.10 1.26 -15.89
C VAL A 22 -2.39 -0.11 -15.85
N GLY A 23 -2.58 -0.89 -14.78
CA GLY A 23 -1.93 -2.18 -14.60
C GLY A 23 -0.41 -2.03 -14.47
N ILE A 24 0.34 -2.83 -15.23
CA ILE A 24 1.80 -2.77 -15.27
C ILE A 24 2.29 -2.01 -16.51
N VAL A 25 3.12 -0.99 -16.29
CA VAL A 25 3.79 -0.21 -17.33
C VAL A 25 5.29 -0.32 -17.14
N ALA A 26 6.04 -0.55 -18.22
CA ALA A 26 7.50 -0.57 -18.19
C ALA A 26 8.06 0.45 -19.19
N LYS A 27 9.10 1.18 -18.78
CA LYS A 27 9.86 2.10 -19.63
C LYS A 27 11.34 1.98 -19.31
N GLY A 28 12.10 1.42 -20.25
CA GLY A 28 13.52 1.12 -20.04
C GLY A 28 13.71 0.16 -18.86
N THR A 29 14.52 0.57 -17.88
CA THR A 29 14.84 -0.18 -16.66
C THR A 29 13.84 0.02 -15.52
N VAL A 30 12.79 0.82 -15.71
CA VAL A 30 11.81 1.15 -14.67
C VAL A 30 10.45 0.54 -15.00
N GLY A 31 9.86 -0.16 -14.04
CA GLY A 31 8.50 -0.68 -14.07
C GLY A 31 7.62 -0.03 -13.02
N PHE A 32 6.36 0.20 -13.34
CA PHE A 32 5.32 0.70 -12.45
C PHE A 32 4.16 -0.29 -12.46
N ARG A 33 3.59 -0.57 -11.29
CA ARG A 33 2.41 -1.42 -11.13
C ARG A 33 1.39 -0.72 -10.26
N ALA A 34 0.29 -0.30 -10.85
CA ALA A 34 -0.90 0.11 -10.12
C ALA A 34 -1.71 -1.14 -9.76
N HIS A 35 -1.99 -1.30 -8.47
CA HIS A 35 -2.68 -2.48 -7.96
C HIS A 35 -3.38 -2.18 -6.64
N ARG A 36 -4.47 -2.89 -6.37
CA ARG A 36 -5.13 -2.95 -5.07
C ARG A 36 -4.49 -4.05 -4.24
N VAL A 37 -4.09 -3.69 -3.03
CA VAL A 37 -3.57 -4.62 -2.02
C VAL A 37 -4.70 -4.94 -1.06
N GLU A 38 -4.86 -6.23 -0.76
CA GLU A 38 -5.78 -6.76 0.23
C GLU A 38 -4.97 -7.59 1.24
N GLN A 39 -5.13 -7.31 2.52
CA GLN A 39 -4.46 -8.04 3.59
C GLN A 39 -5.24 -7.93 4.89
N THR A 40 -4.88 -8.76 5.87
CA THR A 40 -5.40 -8.67 7.23
C THR A 40 -4.31 -8.17 8.17
N ALA A 41 -4.52 -7.04 8.82
CA ALA A 41 -3.63 -6.48 9.83
C ALA A 41 -4.31 -6.53 11.21
N GLU A 42 -3.71 -7.20 12.19
CA GLU A 42 -4.28 -7.37 13.55
C GLU A 42 -5.74 -7.91 13.55
N GLY A 43 -6.08 -8.79 12.61
CA GLY A 43 -7.44 -9.34 12.46
C GLY A 43 -8.43 -8.40 11.77
N ILE A 44 -7.99 -7.22 11.33
CA ILE A 44 -8.79 -6.26 10.58
C ILE A 44 -8.48 -6.39 9.09
N PRO A 45 -9.47 -6.73 8.24
CA PRO A 45 -9.28 -6.74 6.80
C PRO A 45 -9.16 -5.31 6.26
N ILE A 46 -8.10 -5.07 5.50
CA ILE A 46 -7.78 -3.80 4.87
C ILE A 46 -7.60 -3.98 3.36
N SER A 47 -8.05 -2.98 2.60
CA SER A 47 -7.90 -2.93 1.16
C SER A 47 -7.52 -1.51 0.75
N TYR A 48 -6.46 -1.36 -0.05
CA TYR A 48 -5.97 -0.04 -0.43
C TYR A 48 -5.27 -0.04 -1.80
N PRO A 49 -5.36 1.08 -2.56
CA PRO A 49 -4.60 1.25 -3.78
C PRO A 49 -3.11 1.44 -3.46
N CYS A 50 -2.27 0.84 -4.29
CA CYS A 50 -0.81 0.87 -4.18
C CYS A 50 -0.18 1.04 -5.57
N LEU A 51 0.83 1.89 -5.65
CA LEU A 51 1.71 2.00 -6.80
C LEU A 51 3.09 1.45 -6.41
N SER A 52 3.45 0.31 -6.97
CA SER A 52 4.81 -0.23 -6.83
C SER A 52 5.68 0.20 -7.99
N VAL A 53 6.88 0.68 -7.67
CA VAL A 53 7.92 1.08 -8.61
C VAL A 53 9.09 0.12 -8.46
N PHE A 54 9.53 -0.42 -9.58
CA PHE A 54 10.60 -1.39 -9.66
C PHE A 54 11.69 -0.84 -10.57
N GLU A 55 12.92 -0.82 -10.09
CA GLU A 55 14.10 -0.53 -10.92
C GLU A 55 14.87 -1.82 -11.13
N VAL A 56 15.18 -2.10 -12.38
CA VAL A 56 15.85 -3.32 -12.82
C VAL A 56 17.22 -2.95 -13.37
N ASN A 57 18.26 -3.65 -12.95
CA ASN A 57 19.61 -3.45 -13.48
C ASN A 57 19.81 -4.12 -14.85
N GLU A 58 20.99 -3.92 -15.45
CA GLU A 58 21.35 -4.50 -16.75
C GLU A 58 21.27 -6.04 -16.79
N ALA A 59 21.51 -6.70 -15.65
CA ALA A 59 21.39 -8.15 -15.51
C ALA A 59 19.92 -8.64 -15.34
N GLY A 60 18.94 -7.75 -15.48
CA GLY A 60 17.51 -8.07 -15.35
C GLY A 60 17.05 -8.34 -13.92
N LYS A 61 17.84 -7.92 -12.91
CA LYS A 61 17.51 -8.09 -11.49
C LYS A 61 16.94 -6.81 -10.90
N ILE A 62 15.93 -6.97 -10.03
CA ILE A 62 15.39 -5.85 -9.25
C ILE A 62 16.49 -5.32 -8.33
N GLN A 63 16.78 -4.03 -8.43
CA GLN A 63 17.74 -3.33 -7.59
C GLN A 63 17.04 -2.46 -6.54
N HIS A 64 15.93 -1.84 -6.92
CA HIS A 64 15.11 -1.03 -6.01
C HIS A 64 13.63 -1.35 -6.15
N VAL A 65 12.94 -1.38 -5.01
CA VAL A 65 11.48 -1.48 -4.92
C VAL A 65 10.99 -0.38 -4.01
N ARG A 66 9.99 0.37 -4.46
CA ARG A 66 9.29 1.39 -3.65
C ARG A 66 7.80 1.22 -3.84
N SER A 67 7.04 1.33 -2.76
CA SER A 67 5.59 1.23 -2.79
C SER A 67 4.99 2.51 -2.23
N TYR A 68 4.07 3.11 -2.98
CA TYR A 68 3.35 4.32 -2.63
C TYR A 68 1.88 3.97 -2.44
N TYR A 69 1.32 4.32 -1.29
CA TYR A 69 -0.06 4.01 -0.94
C TYR A 69 -0.63 5.10 -0.04
N ASP A 70 -1.96 5.21 0.01
CA ASP A 70 -2.65 6.17 0.87
C ASP A 70 -2.60 5.73 2.33
N LYS A 71 -1.51 6.09 3.01
CA LYS A 71 -1.31 5.78 4.43
C LYS A 71 -2.40 6.39 5.32
N LEU A 72 -2.89 7.60 5.00
CA LEU A 72 -3.90 8.27 5.81
C LEU A 72 -5.26 7.59 5.68
N GLY A 73 -5.67 7.24 4.46
CA GLY A 73 -6.87 6.46 4.19
C GLY A 73 -6.83 5.09 4.87
N ILE A 74 -5.69 4.38 4.80
CA ILE A 74 -5.50 3.10 5.49
C ILE A 74 -5.65 3.25 7.01
N MET A 75 -4.99 4.24 7.62
CA MET A 75 -5.12 4.45 9.06
C MET A 75 -6.56 4.77 9.47
N HIS A 76 -7.25 5.59 8.69
CA HIS A 76 -8.64 5.94 8.93
C HIS A 76 -9.56 4.71 8.85
N ASP A 77 -9.40 3.88 7.81
CA ASP A 77 -10.16 2.64 7.62
C ASP A 77 -9.92 1.66 8.79
N ILE A 78 -8.64 1.43 9.14
CA ILE A 78 -8.27 0.60 10.29
C ILE A 78 -8.92 1.11 11.57
N ALA A 79 -8.81 2.41 11.85
CA ALA A 79 -9.36 3.00 13.05
C ALA A 79 -10.89 2.84 13.13
N SER A 80 -11.59 2.98 12.00
CA SER A 80 -13.04 2.81 11.94
C SER A 80 -13.50 1.40 12.33
N LYS A 81 -12.66 0.38 12.07
CA LYS A 81 -12.93 -1.04 12.29
C LYS A 81 -12.46 -1.55 13.67
N TYR A 82 -11.62 -0.81 14.39
CA TYR A 82 -11.14 -1.24 15.71
C TYR A 82 -12.27 -1.27 16.77
N PRO A 83 -12.45 -2.39 17.48
CA PRO A 83 -13.49 -2.52 18.50
C PRO A 83 -13.11 -1.86 19.85
N GLY A 84 -14.13 -1.51 20.63
CA GLY A 84 -14.01 -1.12 22.04
C GLY A 84 -13.33 0.22 22.31
N VAL A 85 -12.96 0.42 23.59
CA VAL A 85 -12.36 1.67 24.09
C VAL A 85 -11.00 1.96 23.43
N LYS A 86 -10.21 0.92 23.15
CA LYS A 86 -8.95 1.04 22.39
C LYS A 86 -9.20 1.60 20.99
N GLY A 87 -10.25 1.14 20.31
CA GLY A 87 -10.63 1.66 19.00
C GLY A 87 -11.14 3.09 19.01
N TRP A 88 -11.84 3.52 20.07
CA TRP A 88 -12.21 4.93 20.23
C TRP A 88 -10.98 5.84 20.39
N PHE A 89 -10.02 5.43 21.23
CA PHE A 89 -8.78 6.18 21.43
C PHE A 89 -7.92 6.21 20.15
N PHE A 90 -7.79 5.08 19.47
CA PHE A 90 -7.06 4.99 18.20
C PHE A 90 -7.70 5.87 17.11
N ARG A 91 -9.04 5.87 16.98
CA ARG A 91 -9.77 6.80 16.10
C ARG A 91 -9.47 8.26 16.41
N LYS A 92 -9.47 8.64 17.69
CA LYS A 92 -9.18 10.02 18.08
C LYS A 92 -7.75 10.43 17.69
N MET A 93 -6.76 9.55 17.89
CA MET A 93 -5.38 9.80 17.47
C MET A 93 -5.25 9.90 15.95
N VAL A 94 -5.80 8.93 15.21
CA VAL A 94 -5.75 8.90 13.74
C VAL A 94 -6.44 10.13 13.14
N ASN A 95 -7.63 10.49 13.62
CA ASN A 95 -8.33 11.68 13.14
C ASN A 95 -7.52 12.96 13.35
N THR A 96 -6.74 13.03 14.43
CA THR A 96 -5.84 14.16 14.68
C THR A 96 -4.69 14.21 13.67
N LEU A 97 -4.06 13.05 13.38
CA LEU A 97 -2.99 12.93 12.39
C LEU A 97 -3.49 13.22 10.97
N VAL A 98 -4.65 12.69 10.59
CA VAL A 98 -5.30 12.95 9.30
C VAL A 98 -5.62 14.43 9.17
N ALA A 99 -6.26 15.04 10.18
CA ALA A 99 -6.58 16.47 10.14
C ALA A 99 -5.34 17.37 10.05
N GLN A 100 -4.20 16.95 10.63
CA GLN A 100 -2.92 17.65 10.46
C GLN A 100 -2.36 17.48 9.04
N GLY A 101 -2.41 16.26 8.49
CA GLY A 101 -1.98 15.98 7.11
C GLY A 101 -2.81 16.74 6.07
N GLU A 102 -4.13 16.75 6.23
CA GLU A 102 -5.05 17.49 5.35
C GLU A 102 -4.82 18.99 5.37
N LYS A 103 -4.45 19.57 6.52
CA LYS A 103 -4.06 20.99 6.60
C LYS A 103 -2.80 21.28 5.77
N GLY A 104 -1.88 20.33 5.68
CA GLY A 104 -0.69 20.43 4.83
C GLY A 104 -1.01 20.35 3.34
N LEU A 105 -2.07 19.65 2.94
CA LEU A 105 -2.51 19.49 1.55
C LEU A 105 -3.34 20.68 1.02
N LYS A 106 -3.94 21.47 1.92
CA LYS A 106 -4.76 22.65 1.58
C LYS A 106 -3.96 23.97 1.50
N ARG A 107 -2.63 23.90 1.62
CA ARG A 107 -1.72 25.02 1.36
C ARG A 107 -1.19 24.96 -0.05
#